data_AF-A0A1Z4LXA2-F1
#
_entry.id   AF-A0A1Z4LXA2-F1
#
_cell.length_a   1.000
_cell.length_b   1.000
_cell.length_c   1.000
_cell.angle_alpha   90.00
_cell.angle_beta   90.00
_cell.angle_gamma   90.00
#
_symmetry.space_group_name_H-M   'P 1'
#
loop_
_entity.id
_entity.type
_entity.pdbx_description
1 polymer ?
#
loop_
_entity_poly.entity_id
_entity_poly.type
_entity_poly.pdbx_seq_one_letter_code
_entity_poly.pdbx_strand_id
1 'polypeptide(L)'
;MEFDYFGQENRGNNNRQILLASGWRPFYRELNWEFLWQLFSNDSQELRQKTFNLASSLTETLGRNHYAWWANLMSLTSEDTRYEFEKYWNYITPDPLTPDHRYKDVLSTETPLVQFVSRSSIPIDYLLNRLQEITVFRVLNLLQVPDLITQYYQERDFFLPSEKFHSWERLEVINTVYAYWSKYDVWLQIEPYERGRRQYTLMGKNLSPLINKATYDLAVMLSGYQSRVGKINTQFAINSFPKDIQDFSDNVQQAVLNQSQLAVLVHGEPGTGKTVWTQALAREVLVPLGYVIFILDHDAISNFVPPSYLERICIIINEADNLAQDRSSEVAQYSNKTEHILSLFDGTLYQSVIEDSGFQINQRLAILMTCNTTERLDKAMLRKGRIDLMYEFTHKYV
;
A
#
# COMPACT_ATOMS: atom_id res chain seq x y z
N MET A 1 40.33 -11.31 -25.03
CA MET A 1 39.18 -11.42 -24.12
C MET A 1 37.96 -11.28 -24.99
N GLU A 2 37.45 -12.41 -25.47
CA GLU A 2 36.20 -12.49 -26.24
C GLU A 2 35.02 -12.16 -25.33
N PHE A 3 34.16 -11.28 -25.79
CA PHE A 3 32.92 -10.92 -25.12
C PHE A 3 31.92 -12.07 -25.28
N ASP A 4 31.52 -12.69 -24.17
CA ASP A 4 30.44 -13.67 -24.08
C ASP A 4 29.09 -13.04 -24.46
N TYR A 5 28.74 -13.11 -25.75
CA TYR A 5 27.42 -12.73 -26.27
C TYR A 5 26.40 -13.91 -26.28
N PHE A 6 26.78 -15.11 -25.83
CA PHE A 6 25.94 -16.33 -25.91
C PHE A 6 25.12 -16.65 -24.64
N GLY A 7 25.03 -15.73 -23.68
CA GLY A 7 24.39 -15.99 -22.38
C GLY A 7 22.88 -15.74 -22.27
N GLN A 8 22.23 -15.13 -23.27
CA GLN A 8 20.83 -14.70 -23.15
C GLN A 8 19.80 -15.75 -23.61
N GLU A 9 20.05 -16.52 -24.68
CA GLU A 9 19.07 -17.48 -25.20
C GLU A 9 18.82 -18.67 -24.24
N ASN A 10 19.87 -19.16 -23.57
CA ASN A 10 19.75 -20.28 -22.62
C ASN A 10 19.00 -19.90 -21.33
N ARG A 11 19.03 -18.62 -20.92
CA ARG A 11 18.22 -18.15 -19.78
C ARG A 11 16.74 -18.12 -20.13
N GLY A 12 16.40 -17.78 -21.38
CA GLY A 12 15.02 -17.74 -21.88
C GLY A 12 14.31 -19.09 -21.80
N ASN A 13 14.94 -20.13 -22.32
CA ASN A 13 14.38 -21.48 -22.33
C ASN A 13 14.31 -22.10 -20.92
N ASN A 14 15.32 -21.87 -20.09
CA ASN A 14 15.29 -22.35 -18.69
C ASN A 14 14.15 -21.72 -17.91
N ASN A 15 13.95 -20.40 -18.02
CA ASN A 15 12.88 -19.69 -17.32
C ASN A 15 11.49 -20.15 -17.74
N ARG A 16 11.28 -20.45 -19.04
CA ARG A 16 10.01 -21.02 -19.52
C ARG A 16 9.76 -22.43 -18.97
N GLN A 17 10.79 -23.27 -18.93
CA GLN A 17 10.69 -24.60 -18.33
C GLN A 17 10.41 -24.53 -16.82
N ILE A 18 11.02 -23.56 -16.14
CA ILE A 18 10.80 -23.26 -14.73
C ILE A 18 9.33 -22.87 -14.48
N LEU A 19 8.75 -21.96 -15.27
CA LEU A 19 7.33 -21.60 -15.18
C LEU A 19 6.40 -22.81 -15.36
N LEU A 20 6.66 -23.63 -16.38
CA LEU A 20 5.84 -24.82 -16.62
C LEU A 20 5.97 -25.84 -15.47
N ALA A 21 7.17 -25.97 -14.88
CA ALA A 21 7.44 -26.84 -13.75
C ALA A 21 6.78 -26.34 -12.45
N SER A 22 6.76 -25.03 -12.20
CA SER A 22 6.04 -24.41 -11.08
C SER A 22 4.53 -24.35 -11.28
N GLY A 23 4.06 -24.81 -12.44
CA GLY A 23 2.66 -25.14 -12.69
C GLY A 23 1.89 -24.10 -13.47
N TRP A 24 2.56 -23.05 -13.97
CA TRP A 24 2.01 -22.10 -14.93
C TRP A 24 1.62 -22.81 -16.23
N ARG A 25 0.57 -22.29 -16.86
CA ARG A 25 0.09 -22.78 -18.15
C ARG A 25 0.07 -21.63 -19.15
N PRO A 26 0.40 -21.86 -20.42
CA PRO A 26 0.16 -20.87 -21.45
C PRO A 26 -1.33 -20.51 -21.46
N PHE A 27 -1.62 -19.22 -21.42
CA PHE A 27 -2.97 -18.69 -21.49
C PHE A 27 -3.38 -18.65 -22.96
N TYR A 28 -4.36 -19.47 -23.32
CA TYR A 28 -4.96 -19.44 -24.65
C TYR A 28 -6.23 -18.61 -24.57
N ARG A 29 -6.29 -17.54 -25.36
CA ARG A 29 -7.49 -16.71 -25.46
C ARG A 29 -8.63 -17.55 -26.04
N GLU A 30 -9.75 -17.60 -25.34
CA GLU A 30 -10.94 -18.31 -25.79
C GLU A 30 -11.73 -17.46 -26.80
N LEU A 31 -12.36 -18.12 -27.78
CA LEU A 31 -13.21 -17.45 -28.75
C LEU A 31 -14.54 -17.05 -28.09
N ASN A 32 -14.78 -15.75 -28.00
CA ASN A 32 -16.07 -15.22 -27.60
C ASN A 32 -16.90 -14.88 -28.85
N TRP A 33 -17.99 -15.62 -29.06
CA TRP A 33 -18.87 -15.45 -30.21
C TRP A 33 -19.57 -14.08 -30.24
N GLU A 34 -19.85 -13.51 -29.07
CA GLU A 34 -20.47 -12.19 -28.94
C GLU A 34 -19.49 -11.08 -29.36
N PHE A 35 -18.23 -11.19 -28.92
CA PHE A 35 -17.16 -10.28 -29.32
C PHE A 35 -16.90 -10.34 -30.83
N LEU A 36 -16.86 -11.54 -31.41
CA LEU A 36 -16.73 -11.72 -32.86
C LEU A 36 -17.88 -11.06 -33.64
N TRP A 37 -19.11 -11.19 -33.15
CA TRP A 37 -20.27 -10.56 -33.77
C TRP A 37 -20.19 -9.03 -33.70
N GLN A 38 -19.76 -8.49 -32.56
CA GLN A 38 -19.55 -7.06 -32.35
C GLN A 38 -18.40 -6.51 -33.23
N LEU A 39 -17.33 -7.29 -33.40
CA LEU A 39 -16.23 -6.95 -34.28
C LEU A 39 -16.67 -6.94 -35.75
N PHE A 40 -17.48 -7.92 -36.14
CA PHE A 40 -18.04 -7.98 -37.50
C PHE A 40 -18.96 -6.80 -37.81
N SER A 41 -19.75 -6.33 -36.82
CA SER A 41 -20.65 -5.19 -37.00
C SER A 41 -19.91 -3.84 -37.01
N ASN A 42 -18.88 -3.68 -36.19
CA ASN A 42 -18.22 -2.39 -35.98
C ASN A 42 -17.00 -2.18 -36.89
N ASP A 43 -16.24 -3.23 -37.19
CA ASP A 43 -14.90 -3.11 -37.79
C ASP A 43 -14.68 -4.10 -38.96
N SER A 44 -15.65 -4.13 -39.88
CA SER A 44 -15.64 -5.07 -41.00
C SER A 44 -14.49 -4.85 -42.00
N GLN A 45 -13.86 -3.68 -42.04
CA GLN A 45 -12.76 -3.38 -42.96
C GLN A 45 -11.41 -3.90 -42.43
N GLU A 46 -11.06 -3.61 -41.18
CA GLU A 46 -9.81 -4.09 -40.57
C GLU A 46 -9.81 -5.62 -40.45
N LEU A 47 -10.96 -6.22 -40.11
CA LEU A 47 -11.13 -7.67 -40.09
C LEU A 47 -10.85 -8.32 -41.45
N ARG A 48 -11.34 -7.73 -42.55
CA ARG A 48 -11.06 -8.23 -43.91
C ARG A 48 -9.58 -8.12 -44.24
N GLN A 49 -8.94 -7.01 -43.89
CA GLN A 49 -7.52 -6.79 -44.17
C GLN A 49 -6.63 -7.80 -43.42
N LYS A 50 -6.87 -8.01 -42.12
CA LYS A 50 -6.10 -8.99 -41.33
C LYS A 50 -6.35 -10.43 -41.78
N THR A 51 -7.60 -10.77 -42.14
CA THR A 51 -7.91 -12.09 -42.71
C THR A 51 -7.19 -12.31 -44.04
N PHE A 52 -7.12 -11.30 -44.90
CA PHE A 52 -6.41 -11.38 -46.18
C PHE A 52 -4.90 -11.51 -45.99
N ASN A 53 -4.31 -10.77 -45.05
CA ASN A 53 -2.87 -10.87 -44.74
C ASN A 53 -2.50 -12.28 -44.25
N LEU A 54 -3.31 -12.86 -43.36
CA LEU A 54 -3.11 -14.23 -42.88
C LEU A 54 -3.25 -15.24 -44.03
N ALA A 55 -4.29 -15.11 -44.86
CA ALA A 55 -4.50 -15.98 -46.01
C ALA A 55 -3.35 -15.88 -47.02
N SER A 56 -2.82 -14.67 -47.26
CA SER A 56 -1.66 -14.44 -48.12
C SER A 56 -0.42 -15.12 -47.58
N SER A 57 -0.12 -14.97 -46.28
CA SER A 57 1.02 -15.61 -45.62
C SER A 57 0.94 -17.14 -45.65
N LEU A 58 -0.24 -17.71 -45.38
CA LEU A 58 -0.48 -19.15 -45.49
C LEU A 58 -0.33 -19.66 -46.93
N THR A 59 -0.80 -18.89 -47.91
CA THR A 59 -0.70 -19.26 -49.33
C THR A 59 0.75 -19.21 -49.81
N GLU A 60 1.50 -18.20 -49.38
CA GLU A 60 2.92 -18.05 -49.71
C GLU A 60 3.78 -19.17 -49.10
N THR A 61 3.45 -19.63 -47.89
CA THR A 61 4.15 -20.74 -47.23
C THR A 61 3.79 -22.11 -47.80
N LEU A 62 2.51 -22.34 -48.12
CA LEU A 62 2.04 -23.60 -48.74
C LEU A 62 2.39 -23.71 -50.22
N GLY A 63 2.45 -22.59 -50.95
CA GLY A 63 2.70 -22.50 -52.38
C GLY A 63 4.18 -22.54 -52.79
N ARG A 64 5.10 -22.81 -51.85
CA ARG A 64 6.54 -22.90 -52.16
C ARG A 64 6.83 -24.17 -52.98
N ASN A 65 7.05 -24.00 -54.28
CA ASN A 65 7.34 -25.11 -55.20
C ASN A 65 8.76 -25.69 -55.08
N HIS A 66 9.63 -25.07 -54.28
CA HIS A 66 11.04 -25.47 -54.11
C HIS A 66 11.25 -26.50 -52.99
N TYR A 67 10.19 -26.81 -52.23
CA TYR A 67 10.20 -27.77 -51.15
C TYR A 67 9.14 -28.84 -51.35
N ALA A 68 9.31 -30.01 -50.72
CA ALA A 68 8.28 -31.03 -50.71
C ALA A 68 7.03 -30.52 -49.98
N TRP A 69 5.85 -31.00 -50.38
CA TRP A 69 4.56 -30.58 -49.81
C TRP A 69 4.49 -30.74 -48.26
N TRP A 70 5.16 -31.75 -47.70
CA TRP A 70 5.22 -31.97 -46.26
C TRP A 70 6.17 -30.98 -45.55
N ALA A 71 7.21 -30.50 -46.24
CA ALA A 71 8.10 -29.48 -45.71
C ALA A 71 7.40 -28.11 -45.66
N ASN A 72 6.50 -27.83 -46.61
CA ASN A 72 5.61 -26.68 -46.54
C ASN A 72 4.60 -26.78 -45.39
N LEU A 73 4.12 -28.00 -45.09
CA LEU A 73 3.26 -28.20 -43.93
C LEU A 73 4.03 -28.00 -42.60
N MET A 74 5.29 -28.43 -42.53
CA MET A 74 6.15 -28.17 -41.37
C MET A 74 6.51 -26.70 -41.23
N SER A 75 6.66 -25.97 -42.35
CA SER A 75 6.96 -24.54 -42.33
C SER A 75 5.79 -23.68 -41.83
N LEU A 76 4.56 -24.18 -41.80
CA LEU A 76 3.44 -23.55 -41.07
C LEU A 76 3.66 -23.47 -39.55
N THR A 77 4.63 -24.21 -39.02
CA THR A 77 5.03 -24.12 -37.62
C THR A 77 6.23 -23.20 -37.39
N SER A 78 6.70 -22.52 -38.45
CA SER A 78 7.78 -21.52 -38.37
C SER A 78 7.37 -20.33 -37.50
N GLU A 79 8.35 -19.58 -37.01
CA GLU A 79 8.10 -18.39 -36.19
C GLU A 79 7.30 -17.33 -36.95
N ASP A 80 7.61 -17.09 -38.22
CA ASP A 80 6.90 -16.09 -39.06
C ASP A 80 5.41 -16.41 -39.24
N THR A 81 5.07 -17.67 -39.52
CA THR A 81 3.68 -18.09 -39.73
C THR A 81 2.90 -18.13 -38.43
N ARG A 82 3.55 -18.53 -37.33
CA ARG A 82 2.97 -18.44 -35.98
C ARG A 82 2.72 -17.00 -35.57
N TYR A 83 3.63 -16.08 -35.87
CA TYR A 83 3.45 -14.65 -35.55
C TYR A 83 2.22 -14.07 -36.25
N GLU A 84 2.05 -14.29 -37.56
CA GLU A 84 0.88 -13.81 -38.29
C GLU A 84 -0.42 -14.48 -37.82
N PHE A 85 -0.36 -15.77 -37.45
CA PHE A 85 -1.51 -16.45 -36.86
C PHE A 85 -1.85 -15.89 -35.46
N GLU A 86 -0.88 -15.73 -34.58
CA GLU A 86 -1.07 -15.17 -33.23
C GLU A 86 -1.59 -13.72 -33.31
N LYS A 87 -1.10 -12.92 -34.26
CA LYS A 87 -1.59 -11.55 -34.52
C LYS A 87 -3.05 -11.51 -34.95
N TYR A 88 -3.46 -12.42 -35.84
CA TYR A 88 -4.86 -12.56 -36.22
C TYR A 88 -5.71 -13.05 -35.05
N TRP A 89 -5.24 -14.08 -34.35
CA TRP A 89 -5.91 -14.64 -33.18
C TRP A 89 -6.17 -13.58 -32.11
N ASN A 90 -5.14 -12.79 -31.77
CA ASN A 90 -5.24 -11.69 -30.80
C ASN A 90 -6.25 -10.63 -31.21
N TYR A 91 -6.45 -10.37 -32.51
CA TYR A 91 -7.45 -9.41 -32.99
C TYR A 91 -8.89 -9.92 -32.86
N ILE A 92 -9.11 -11.22 -33.10
CA ILE A 92 -10.45 -11.82 -33.09
C ILE A 92 -10.92 -12.24 -31.69
N THR A 93 -10.01 -12.32 -30.72
CA THR A 93 -10.32 -12.62 -29.32
C THR A 93 -10.30 -11.37 -28.46
N PRO A 94 -11.13 -11.29 -27.41
CA PRO A 94 -11.07 -10.17 -26.48
C PRO A 94 -9.69 -10.10 -25.81
N ASP A 95 -9.26 -8.89 -25.50
CA ASP A 95 -8.02 -8.70 -24.74
C ASP A 95 -8.16 -9.28 -23.33
N PRO A 96 -7.07 -9.86 -22.78
CA PRO A 96 -7.07 -10.34 -21.42
C PRO A 96 -7.37 -9.18 -20.46
N LEU A 97 -7.95 -9.51 -19.31
CA LEU A 97 -8.12 -8.54 -18.24
C LEU A 97 -6.74 -8.00 -17.86
N THR A 98 -6.56 -6.70 -18.00
CA THR A 98 -5.36 -5.98 -17.60
C THR A 98 -5.72 -4.99 -16.50
N PRO A 99 -4.77 -4.67 -15.60
CA PRO A 99 -5.00 -3.64 -14.59
C PRO A 99 -5.30 -2.30 -15.27
N ASP A 100 -6.42 -1.69 -14.90
CA ASP A 100 -6.73 -0.33 -15.35
C ASP A 100 -5.83 0.68 -14.61
N HIS A 101 -4.80 1.20 -15.27
CA HIS A 101 -3.91 2.19 -14.66
C HIS A 101 -4.59 3.54 -14.32
N ARG A 102 -5.89 3.69 -14.59
CA ARG A 102 -6.70 4.84 -14.16
C ARG A 102 -7.22 4.72 -12.73
N TYR A 103 -6.97 3.61 -12.03
CA TYR A 103 -7.31 3.50 -10.62
C TYR A 103 -6.63 4.63 -9.81
N LYS A 104 -7.42 5.31 -8.98
CA LYS A 104 -6.95 6.43 -8.15
C LYS A 104 -6.25 5.94 -6.88
N ASP A 105 -6.74 4.84 -6.32
CA ASP A 105 -6.20 4.25 -5.11
C ASP A 105 -5.09 3.25 -5.48
N VAL A 106 -3.85 3.63 -5.22
CA VAL A 106 -2.67 2.79 -5.46
C VAL A 106 -1.84 2.70 -4.19
N LEU A 107 -1.53 1.47 -3.76
CA LEU A 107 -0.69 1.22 -2.60
C LEU A 107 0.47 0.29 -3.00
N SER A 108 1.69 0.82 -3.00
CA SER A 108 2.90 0.09 -3.39
C SER A 108 3.82 -0.18 -2.20
N THR A 109 4.53 -1.30 -2.18
CA THR A 109 5.53 -1.60 -1.15
C THR A 109 6.64 -2.48 -1.69
N GLU A 110 7.84 -2.36 -1.13
CA GLU A 110 8.99 -3.19 -1.47
C GLU A 110 9.26 -4.21 -0.37
N THR A 111 9.49 -5.47 -0.74
CA THR A 111 9.80 -6.55 0.20
C THR A 111 11.02 -7.35 -0.27
N PRO A 112 11.98 -7.69 0.61
CA PRO A 112 12.08 -7.27 2.02
C PRO A 112 12.58 -5.82 2.16
N LEU A 113 11.99 -5.09 3.12
CA LEU A 113 12.46 -3.76 3.49
C LEU A 113 13.86 -3.83 4.13
N VAL A 114 14.79 -3.01 3.63
CA VAL A 114 16.12 -2.88 4.22
C VAL A 114 16.15 -1.69 5.16
N GLN A 115 16.47 -1.96 6.43
CA GLN A 115 16.67 -0.90 7.42
C GLN A 115 18.03 -0.25 7.19
N PHE A 116 18.03 1.03 6.79
CA PHE A 116 19.24 1.84 6.85
C PHE A 116 19.43 2.30 8.30
N VAL A 117 20.32 1.62 9.03
CA VAL A 117 20.66 1.97 10.41
C VAL A 117 21.65 3.15 10.37
N SER A 118 21.16 4.38 10.47
CA SER A 118 21.98 5.52 10.85
C SER A 118 22.00 5.63 12.39
N ARG A 119 23.14 6.00 12.98
CA ARG A 119 23.26 6.19 14.44
C ARG A 119 22.58 7.47 14.94
N SER A 120 22.19 8.36 14.02
CA SER A 120 21.84 9.77 14.29
C SER A 120 20.40 10.13 13.96
N SER A 121 19.60 9.24 13.40
CA SER A 121 18.19 9.52 13.13
C SER A 121 17.35 8.25 13.24
N ILE A 122 16.17 8.38 13.82
CA ILE A 122 15.11 7.39 13.73
C ILE A 122 14.56 7.49 12.30
N PRO A 123 14.72 6.47 11.42
CA PRO A 123 14.15 6.53 10.09
C PRO A 123 12.64 6.29 10.19
N ILE A 124 11.88 7.36 10.43
CA ILE A 124 10.41 7.31 10.47
C ILE A 124 9.86 6.71 9.18
N ASP A 125 10.49 7.02 8.05
CA ASP A 125 10.18 6.48 6.72
C ASP A 125 10.27 4.95 6.68
N TYR A 126 11.26 4.36 7.33
CA TYR A 126 11.38 2.90 7.40
C TYR A 126 10.18 2.28 8.12
N LEU A 127 9.70 2.91 9.20
CA LEU A 127 8.52 2.43 9.91
C LEU A 127 7.22 2.66 9.15
N LEU A 128 7.07 3.78 8.46
CA LEU A 128 5.92 4.04 7.61
C LEU A 128 5.87 3.04 6.46
N ASN A 129 7.02 2.76 5.84
CA ASN A 129 7.14 1.71 4.82
C ASN A 129 6.84 0.32 5.41
N ARG A 130 7.29 0.04 6.64
CA ARG A 130 6.99 -1.22 7.33
C ARG A 130 5.51 -1.37 7.67
N LEU A 131 4.86 -0.28 8.09
CA LEU A 131 3.42 -0.23 8.30
C LEU A 131 2.67 -0.51 6.99
N GLN A 132 3.10 0.12 5.90
CA GLN A 132 2.54 -0.07 4.56
C GLN A 132 2.71 -1.50 4.07
N GLU A 133 3.89 -2.10 4.24
CA GLU A 133 4.18 -3.50 3.93
C GLU A 133 3.23 -4.45 4.70
N ILE A 134 3.12 -4.28 6.02
CA ILE A 134 2.21 -5.06 6.87
C ILE A 134 0.76 -4.87 6.40
N THR A 135 0.39 -3.65 6.01
CA THR A 135 -0.96 -3.34 5.51
C THR A 135 -1.25 -4.08 4.22
N VAL A 136 -0.35 -4.02 3.22
CA VAL A 136 -0.48 -4.74 1.94
C VAL A 136 -0.64 -6.24 2.17
N PHE A 137 0.23 -6.87 2.97
CA PHE A 137 0.12 -8.31 3.23
C PHE A 137 -1.12 -8.70 4.04
N ARG A 138 -1.57 -7.85 4.96
CA ARG A 138 -2.86 -8.07 5.64
C ARG A 138 -4.04 -7.94 4.69
N VAL A 139 -4.02 -6.98 3.77
CA VAL A 139 -5.03 -6.86 2.70
C VAL A 139 -5.02 -8.13 1.83
N LEU A 140 -3.86 -8.61 1.41
CA LEU A 140 -3.74 -9.86 0.65
C LEU A 140 -4.30 -11.07 1.41
N ASN A 141 -4.06 -11.15 2.72
CA ASN A 141 -4.64 -12.20 3.56
C ASN A 141 -6.18 -12.06 3.68
N LEU A 142 -6.74 -10.85 3.63
CA LEU A 142 -8.18 -10.62 3.61
C LEU A 142 -8.81 -10.99 2.25
N LEU A 143 -8.09 -10.74 1.16
CA LEU A 143 -8.49 -11.05 -0.21
C LEU A 143 -8.45 -12.56 -0.52
N GLN A 144 -7.63 -13.33 0.22
CA GLN A 144 -7.50 -14.79 0.07
C GLN A 144 -6.96 -15.17 -1.31
N VAL A 145 -7.54 -16.19 -1.95
CA VAL A 145 -7.11 -16.70 -3.26
C VAL A 145 -7.61 -15.78 -4.37
N PRO A 146 -6.76 -15.35 -5.31
CA PRO A 146 -7.17 -14.58 -6.48
C PRO A 146 -7.98 -15.41 -7.48
N ASP A 147 -8.85 -14.75 -8.23
CA ASP A 147 -9.66 -15.39 -9.28
C ASP A 147 -8.82 -15.68 -10.53
N LEU A 148 -7.90 -14.76 -10.85
CA LEU A 148 -7.02 -14.83 -12.00
C LEU A 148 -5.61 -14.44 -11.56
N ILE A 149 -4.61 -15.24 -11.95
CA ILE A 149 -3.20 -14.89 -11.84
C ILE A 149 -2.60 -15.04 -13.23
N THR A 150 -1.99 -13.98 -13.74
CA THR A 150 -1.35 -13.94 -15.04
C THR A 150 0.07 -13.41 -14.95
N GLN A 151 0.92 -13.79 -15.89
CA GLN A 151 2.26 -13.26 -16.06
C GLN A 151 2.60 -13.19 -17.54
N TYR A 152 3.20 -12.08 -17.96
CA TYR A 152 3.66 -11.91 -19.33
C TYR A 152 5.14 -12.23 -19.46
N TYR A 153 5.49 -13.20 -20.32
CA TYR A 153 6.87 -13.62 -20.57
C TYR A 153 7.09 -14.04 -22.02
N GLN A 154 8.15 -13.51 -22.66
CA GLN A 154 8.50 -13.80 -24.06
C GLN A 154 7.30 -13.71 -25.02
N GLU A 155 6.58 -12.59 -24.96
CA GLU A 155 5.42 -12.32 -25.83
C GLU A 155 4.23 -13.27 -25.65
N ARG A 156 4.18 -13.98 -24.52
CA ARG A 156 3.09 -14.90 -24.19
C ARG A 156 2.54 -14.63 -22.80
N ASP A 157 1.22 -14.69 -22.72
CA ASP A 157 0.51 -14.70 -21.45
C ASP A 157 0.55 -16.11 -20.86
N PHE A 158 0.93 -16.19 -19.60
CA PHE A 158 0.81 -17.40 -18.78
C PHE A 158 -0.23 -17.14 -17.70
N PHE A 159 -0.99 -18.15 -17.35
CA PHE A 159 -1.88 -18.12 -16.19
C PHE A 159 -1.51 -19.22 -15.20
N LEU A 160 -1.70 -18.93 -13.93
CA LEU A 160 -1.57 -19.92 -12.85
C LEU A 160 -2.97 -20.34 -12.39
N PRO A 161 -3.33 -21.63 -12.49
CA PRO A 161 -4.58 -22.13 -11.91
C PRO A 161 -4.63 -21.85 -10.41
N SER A 162 -5.75 -21.31 -9.93
CA SER A 162 -5.94 -20.94 -8.52
C SER A 162 -5.74 -22.11 -7.54
N GLU A 163 -6.00 -23.35 -7.96
CA GLU A 163 -5.75 -24.58 -7.18
C GLU A 163 -4.27 -24.80 -6.81
N LYS A 164 -3.35 -24.32 -7.66
CA LYS A 164 -1.90 -24.44 -7.44
C LYS A 164 -1.33 -23.28 -6.62
N PHE A 165 -2.12 -22.25 -6.36
CA PHE A 165 -1.68 -21.13 -5.57
C PHE A 165 -1.57 -21.53 -4.10
N HIS A 166 -0.43 -21.26 -3.49
CA HIS A 166 -0.16 -21.57 -2.08
C HIS A 166 0.24 -20.32 -1.29
N SER A 167 1.24 -19.59 -1.77
CA SER A 167 1.66 -18.33 -1.14
C SER A 167 2.35 -17.40 -2.14
N TRP A 168 2.28 -16.10 -1.85
CA TRP A 168 2.94 -15.05 -2.64
C TRP A 168 4.47 -15.15 -2.64
N GLU A 169 5.05 -15.63 -1.53
CA GLU A 169 6.51 -15.78 -1.40
C GLU A 169 7.06 -16.90 -2.30
N ARG A 170 6.31 -18.00 -2.45
CA ARG A 170 6.72 -19.17 -3.26
C ARG A 170 6.43 -18.98 -4.74
N LEU A 171 5.62 -17.99 -5.09
CA LEU A 171 5.29 -17.70 -6.48
C LEU A 171 6.56 -17.25 -7.22
N GLU A 172 6.86 -17.91 -8.33
CA GLU A 172 7.98 -17.54 -9.19
C GLU A 172 7.57 -16.32 -10.03
N VAL A 173 8.31 -15.23 -9.86
CA VAL A 173 8.09 -13.96 -10.55
C VAL A 173 9.30 -13.73 -11.45
N ILE A 174 9.12 -13.84 -12.77
CA ILE A 174 10.22 -13.64 -13.74
C ILE A 174 10.18 -12.23 -14.32
N ASN A 175 8.97 -11.75 -14.61
CA ASN A 175 8.69 -10.39 -15.08
C ASN A 175 7.53 -9.86 -14.21
N THR A 176 6.56 -9.16 -14.77
CA THR A 176 5.41 -8.69 -13.99
C THR A 176 4.33 -9.77 -13.86
N VAL A 177 3.94 -10.07 -12.63
CA VAL A 177 2.78 -10.91 -12.30
C VAL A 177 1.60 -10.02 -11.94
N TYR A 178 0.44 -10.34 -12.50
CA TYR A 178 -0.82 -9.71 -12.16
C TYR A 178 -1.73 -10.71 -11.47
N ALA A 179 -2.43 -10.29 -10.43
CA ALA A 179 -3.49 -11.05 -9.81
C ALA A 179 -4.74 -10.18 -9.66
N TYR A 180 -5.91 -10.77 -9.89
CA TYR A 180 -7.18 -10.06 -9.89
C TYR A 180 -8.21 -10.72 -8.99
N TRP A 181 -8.98 -9.88 -8.29
CA TRP A 181 -10.14 -10.26 -7.48
C TRP A 181 -11.39 -9.54 -7.99
N SER A 182 -12.24 -10.29 -8.71
CA SER A 182 -13.48 -9.79 -9.29
C SER A 182 -14.46 -9.24 -8.25
N LYS A 183 -14.52 -9.88 -7.07
CA LYS A 183 -15.43 -9.50 -5.97
C LYS A 183 -15.19 -8.07 -5.46
N TYR A 184 -13.93 -7.66 -5.39
CA TYR A 184 -13.54 -6.36 -4.83
C TYR A 184 -13.10 -5.37 -5.93
N ASP A 185 -12.97 -5.84 -7.17
CA ASP A 185 -12.38 -5.10 -8.29
C ASP A 185 -11.00 -4.54 -7.94
N VAL A 186 -10.14 -5.43 -7.42
CA VAL A 186 -8.78 -5.14 -6.98
C VAL A 186 -7.77 -5.92 -7.82
N TRP A 187 -6.71 -5.23 -8.21
CA TRP A 187 -5.55 -5.76 -8.87
C TRP A 187 -4.35 -5.76 -7.92
N LEU A 188 -3.53 -6.79 -8.02
CA LEU A 188 -2.19 -6.84 -7.47
C LEU A 188 -1.21 -6.99 -8.62
N GLN A 189 -0.22 -6.12 -8.65
CA GLN A 189 0.93 -6.19 -9.55
C GLN A 189 2.18 -6.50 -8.72
N ILE A 190 2.91 -7.54 -9.11
CA ILE A 190 4.16 -7.95 -8.48
C ILE A 190 5.28 -7.82 -9.50
N GLU A 191 6.25 -6.96 -9.21
CA GLU A 191 7.39 -6.73 -10.07
C GLU A 191 8.69 -7.15 -9.38
N PRO A 192 9.61 -7.82 -10.11
CA PRO A 192 10.94 -8.09 -9.59
C PRO A 192 11.69 -6.77 -9.50
N TYR A 193 12.19 -6.47 -8.30
CA TYR A 193 13.01 -5.31 -8.02
C TYR A 193 14.46 -5.74 -7.78
N GLU A 194 15.38 -4.78 -7.73
CA GLU A 194 16.82 -5.05 -7.61
C GLU A 194 17.15 -6.00 -6.44
N ARG A 195 18.16 -6.86 -6.65
CA ARG A 195 18.74 -7.75 -5.63
C ARG A 195 17.74 -8.76 -5.03
N GLY A 196 16.78 -9.22 -5.83
CA GLY A 196 15.82 -10.26 -5.42
C GLY A 196 14.67 -9.72 -4.55
N ARG A 197 14.50 -8.41 -4.49
CA ARG A 197 13.32 -7.78 -3.89
C ARG A 197 12.13 -7.87 -4.83
N ARG A 198 10.93 -7.69 -4.29
CA ARG A 198 9.69 -7.61 -5.05
C ARG A 198 8.95 -6.35 -4.67
N GLN A 199 8.44 -5.64 -5.66
CA GLN A 199 7.52 -4.55 -5.47
C GLN A 199 6.09 -5.09 -5.61
N TYR A 200 5.27 -4.90 -4.59
CA TYR A 200 3.87 -5.26 -4.57
C TYR A 200 3.04 -3.98 -4.70
N THR A 201 2.22 -3.89 -5.72
CA THR A 201 1.35 -2.73 -5.96
C THR A 201 -0.10 -3.18 -6.02
N LEU A 202 -0.90 -2.75 -5.04
CA LEU A 202 -2.34 -2.92 -5.02
C LEU A 202 -3.00 -1.74 -5.73
N MET A 203 -3.95 -2.02 -6.61
CA MET A 203 -4.72 -1.02 -7.35
C MET A 203 -6.20 -1.39 -7.29
N GLY A 204 -7.07 -0.40 -7.10
CA GLY A 204 -8.50 -0.66 -7.12
C GLY A 204 -9.33 0.62 -7.15
N LYS A 205 -10.65 0.47 -7.34
CA LYS A 205 -11.56 1.63 -7.31
C LYS A 205 -11.76 2.21 -5.91
N ASN A 206 -11.72 1.35 -4.90
CA ASN A 206 -11.93 1.72 -3.50
C ASN A 206 -11.20 0.74 -2.58
N LEU A 207 -9.99 1.09 -2.15
CA LEU A 207 -9.19 0.26 -1.24
C LEU A 207 -9.47 0.55 0.24
N SER A 208 -10.13 1.67 0.58
CA SER A 208 -10.27 2.14 1.96
C SER A 208 -10.91 1.11 2.91
N PRO A 209 -12.00 0.40 2.56
CA PRO A 209 -12.59 -0.61 3.44
C PRO A 209 -11.65 -1.78 3.76
N LEU A 210 -10.86 -2.21 2.78
CA LEU A 210 -9.89 -3.30 2.95
C LEU A 210 -8.71 -2.83 3.81
N ILE A 211 -8.23 -1.62 3.55
CA ILE A 211 -7.16 -0.99 4.33
C ILE A 211 -7.60 -0.83 5.78
N ASN A 212 -8.76 -0.25 6.06
CA ASN A 212 -9.28 -0.06 7.41
C ASN A 212 -9.41 -1.39 8.18
N LYS A 213 -9.79 -2.47 7.49
CA LYS A 213 -9.85 -3.80 8.09
C LYS A 213 -8.46 -4.40 8.33
N ALA A 214 -7.51 -4.14 7.42
CA ALA A 214 -6.13 -4.60 7.55
C ALA A 214 -5.36 -3.85 8.66
N THR A 215 -5.62 -2.56 8.82
CA THR A 215 -4.94 -1.70 9.79
C THR A 215 -5.56 -1.75 11.18
N TYR A 216 -6.64 -2.51 11.37
CA TYR A 216 -7.24 -2.75 12.67
C TYR A 216 -6.20 -3.26 13.68
N ASP A 217 -6.18 -2.64 14.87
CA ASP A 217 -5.28 -2.97 15.98
C ASP A 217 -3.78 -2.84 15.61
N LEU A 218 -3.45 -1.98 14.64
CA LEU A 218 -2.08 -1.56 14.36
C LEU A 218 -1.74 -0.26 15.09
N ALA A 219 -0.53 -0.26 15.64
CA ALA A 219 0.11 0.88 16.23
C ALA A 219 1.58 0.91 15.83
N VAL A 220 2.07 2.13 15.58
CA VAL A 220 3.47 2.45 15.37
C VAL A 220 3.97 3.12 16.64
N MET A 221 5.07 2.62 17.19
CA MET A 221 5.69 3.21 18.37
C MET A 221 7.12 3.60 18.06
N LEU A 222 7.40 4.86 18.35
CA LEU A 222 8.70 5.49 18.23
C LEU A 222 9.06 6.11 19.56
N SER A 223 9.94 5.44 20.30
CA SER A 223 10.51 5.98 21.52
C SER A 223 12.03 5.84 21.51
N GLY A 224 12.73 6.95 21.32
CA GLY A 224 14.18 7.01 21.13
C GLY A 224 14.66 5.99 20.10
N TYR A 225 15.50 5.05 20.51
CA TYR A 225 16.05 4.03 19.62
C TYR A 225 15.14 2.81 19.39
N GLN A 226 14.01 2.72 20.10
CA GLN A 226 13.08 1.60 19.95
C GLN A 226 11.95 1.98 18.99
N SER A 227 11.93 1.26 17.87
CA SER A 227 10.94 1.40 16.83
C SER A 227 10.21 0.07 16.66
N ARG A 228 8.87 0.08 16.71
CA ARG A 228 8.05 -1.11 16.48
C ARG A 228 6.73 -0.79 15.80
N VAL A 229 6.29 -1.71 14.93
CA VAL A 229 4.92 -1.76 14.42
C VAL A 229 4.26 -3.00 15.01
N GLY A 230 3.13 -2.84 15.69
CA GLY A 230 2.47 -3.94 16.40
C GLY A 230 1.16 -3.51 17.05
N LYS A 231 0.77 -4.19 18.13
CA LYS A 231 -0.44 -3.85 18.89
C LYS A 231 -0.10 -2.93 20.06
N ILE A 232 -1.09 -2.18 20.54
CA ILE A 232 -0.95 -1.46 21.80
C ILE A 232 -1.18 -2.42 22.96
N ASN A 233 -0.13 -2.64 23.73
CA ASN A 233 -0.23 -3.34 25.00
C ASN A 233 -0.44 -2.33 26.11
N THR A 234 -1.63 -2.32 26.70
CA THR A 234 -1.94 -1.54 27.90
C THR A 234 -1.94 -2.43 29.12
N GLN A 235 -1.31 -1.97 30.20
CA GLN A 235 -1.32 -2.67 31.49
C GLN A 235 -2.59 -2.36 32.31
N PHE A 236 -3.24 -1.24 32.01
CA PHE A 236 -4.39 -0.71 32.74
C PHE A 236 -5.56 -0.45 31.79
N ALA A 237 -6.77 -0.52 32.35
CA ALA A 237 -8.04 -0.27 31.66
C ALA A 237 -8.58 1.12 32.06
N ILE A 238 -9.46 1.73 31.26
CA ILE A 238 -10.02 3.05 31.60
C ILE A 238 -10.76 3.00 32.95
N ASN A 239 -11.43 1.88 33.23
CA ASN A 239 -12.19 1.69 34.47
C ASN A 239 -11.32 1.63 35.74
N SER A 240 -9.99 1.46 35.64
CA SER A 240 -9.11 1.48 36.81
C SER A 240 -8.72 2.90 37.24
N PHE A 241 -8.99 3.92 36.43
CA PHE A 241 -8.71 5.32 36.78
C PHE A 241 -9.80 5.90 37.71
N PRO A 242 -9.51 6.99 38.46
CA PRO A 242 -10.52 7.73 39.22
C PRO A 242 -11.72 8.16 38.37
N LYS A 243 -12.89 8.32 39.01
CA LYS A 243 -14.15 8.71 38.32
C LYS A 243 -14.00 9.96 37.48
N ASP A 244 -13.31 10.98 37.99
CA ASP A 244 -13.13 12.25 37.28
C ASP A 244 -12.39 12.07 35.93
N ILE A 245 -11.44 11.11 35.87
CA ILE A 245 -10.71 10.76 34.65
C ILE A 245 -11.57 9.87 33.74
N GLN A 246 -12.45 9.05 34.29
CA GLN A 246 -13.42 8.27 33.50
C GLN A 246 -14.41 9.22 32.81
N ASP A 247 -14.99 10.17 33.56
CA ASP A 247 -15.90 11.19 33.02
C ASP A 247 -15.21 12.03 31.92
N PHE A 248 -13.92 12.36 32.12
CA PHE A 248 -13.12 13.01 31.07
C PHE A 248 -12.91 12.11 29.84
N SER A 249 -12.66 10.82 30.03
CA SER A 249 -12.50 9.86 28.94
C SER A 249 -13.78 9.73 28.12
N ASP A 250 -14.94 9.74 28.77
CA ASP A 250 -16.26 9.74 28.11
C ASP A 250 -16.48 11.01 27.28
N ASN A 251 -16.08 12.17 27.81
CA ASN A 251 -16.11 13.43 27.05
C ASN A 251 -15.22 13.37 25.81
N VAL A 252 -14.01 12.82 25.94
CA VAL A 252 -13.10 12.63 24.80
C VAL A 252 -13.72 11.66 23.78
N GLN A 253 -14.31 10.56 24.22
CA GLN A 253 -15.00 9.61 23.34
C GLN A 253 -16.12 10.28 22.54
N GLN A 254 -16.96 11.10 23.17
CA GLN A 254 -18.01 11.84 22.48
C GLN A 254 -17.44 12.85 21.48
N ALA A 255 -16.37 13.55 21.84
CA ALA A 255 -15.73 14.54 20.97
C ALA A 255 -15.14 13.89 19.70
N VAL A 256 -14.48 12.72 19.83
CA VAL A 256 -13.91 11.95 18.70
C VAL A 256 -14.99 11.55 17.68
N LEU A 257 -16.22 11.29 18.13
CA LEU A 257 -17.30 10.91 17.23
C LEU A 257 -17.86 12.11 16.44
N ASN A 258 -17.89 13.28 17.07
CA ASN A 258 -18.52 14.49 16.52
C ASN A 258 -17.57 15.35 15.66
N GLN A 259 -16.28 15.32 15.95
CA GLN A 259 -15.28 16.16 15.29
C GLN A 259 -14.41 15.33 14.34
N SER A 260 -14.06 15.88 13.17
CA SER A 260 -13.10 15.26 12.26
C SER A 260 -11.67 15.37 12.78
N GLN A 261 -11.39 16.44 13.53
CA GLN A 261 -10.11 16.69 14.15
C GLN A 261 -10.34 17.01 15.62
N LEU A 262 -9.64 16.29 16.50
CA LEU A 262 -9.68 16.51 17.94
C LEU A 262 -8.26 16.54 18.49
N ALA A 263 -7.96 17.56 19.30
CA ALA A 263 -6.72 17.61 20.07
C ALA A 263 -6.99 17.67 21.57
N VAL A 264 -6.44 16.71 22.30
CA VAL A 264 -6.57 16.56 23.75
C VAL A 264 -5.21 16.74 24.41
N LEU A 265 -5.13 17.64 25.39
CA LEU A 265 -3.94 17.88 26.19
C LEU A 265 -4.19 17.50 27.64
N VAL A 266 -3.36 16.59 28.16
CA VAL A 266 -3.35 16.21 29.56
C VAL A 266 -2.08 16.72 30.23
N HIS A 267 -2.22 17.42 31.36
CA HIS A 267 -1.08 17.90 32.14
C HIS A 267 -1.16 17.49 33.61
N GLY A 268 -0.05 17.54 34.34
CA GLY A 268 -0.01 17.22 35.78
C GLY A 268 1.38 16.77 36.23
N GLU A 269 1.57 16.52 37.52
CA GLU A 269 2.86 16.09 38.06
C GLU A 269 3.36 14.77 37.42
N PRO A 270 4.69 14.55 37.32
CA PRO A 270 5.22 13.25 36.94
C PRO A 270 4.69 12.13 37.87
N GLY A 271 4.39 10.96 37.31
CA GLY A 271 3.83 9.84 38.09
C GLY A 271 2.31 9.84 38.26
N THR A 272 1.57 10.78 37.66
CA THR A 272 0.09 10.78 37.70
C THR A 272 -0.57 9.85 36.69
N GLY A 273 0.20 9.05 35.94
CA GLY A 273 -0.35 8.05 35.01
C GLY A 273 -0.81 8.58 33.65
N LYS A 274 -0.44 9.81 33.26
CA LYS A 274 -0.85 10.47 31.99
C LYS A 274 -0.59 9.59 30.75
N THR A 275 0.63 9.06 30.62
CA THR A 275 1.03 8.20 29.49
C THR A 275 0.30 6.85 29.49
N VAL A 276 0.00 6.33 30.68
CA VAL A 276 -0.77 5.08 30.81
C VAL A 276 -2.22 5.30 30.39
N TRP A 277 -2.80 6.44 30.77
CA TRP A 277 -4.14 6.83 30.38
C TRP A 277 -4.27 7.02 28.86
N THR A 278 -3.34 7.71 28.19
CA THR A 278 -3.43 7.89 26.72
C THR A 278 -3.37 6.56 25.98
N GLN A 279 -2.54 5.62 26.44
CA GLN A 279 -2.49 4.28 25.86
C GLN A 279 -3.77 3.48 26.13
N ALA A 280 -4.32 3.55 27.35
CA ALA A 280 -5.60 2.92 27.70
C ALA A 280 -6.76 3.45 26.85
N LEU A 281 -6.86 4.77 26.73
CA LEU A 281 -7.84 5.45 25.89
C LEU A 281 -7.70 5.05 24.41
N ALA A 282 -6.47 5.03 23.89
CA ALA A 282 -6.23 4.64 22.50
C ALA A 282 -6.67 3.20 22.23
N ARG A 283 -6.37 2.27 23.13
CA ARG A 283 -6.74 0.86 22.97
C ARG A 283 -8.24 0.59 23.13
N GLU A 284 -8.89 1.19 24.12
CA GLU A 284 -10.29 0.88 24.46
C GLU A 284 -11.31 1.71 23.68
N VAL A 285 -10.94 2.93 23.25
CA VAL A 285 -11.84 3.84 22.52
C VAL A 285 -11.44 3.97 21.06
N LEU A 286 -10.18 4.33 20.77
CA LEU A 286 -9.78 4.70 19.40
C LEU A 286 -9.60 3.49 18.48
N VAL A 287 -8.98 2.40 18.96
CA VAL A 287 -8.77 1.19 18.15
C VAL A 287 -10.10 0.55 17.70
N PRO A 288 -11.14 0.40 18.56
CA PRO A 288 -12.46 -0.06 18.12
C PRO A 288 -13.12 0.86 17.09
N LEU A 289 -12.82 2.15 17.12
CA LEU A 289 -13.26 3.12 16.10
C LEU A 289 -12.42 3.05 14.81
N GLY A 290 -11.42 2.18 14.72
CA GLY A 290 -10.60 1.95 13.53
C GLY A 290 -9.44 2.93 13.38
N TYR A 291 -9.03 3.61 14.44
CA TYR A 291 -7.85 4.49 14.41
C TYR A 291 -6.56 3.67 14.41
N VAL A 292 -5.64 4.04 13.52
CA VAL A 292 -4.25 3.60 13.58
C VAL A 292 -3.49 4.54 14.50
N ILE A 293 -2.80 3.97 15.48
CA ILE A 293 -2.19 4.77 16.56
C ILE A 293 -0.70 4.96 16.29
N PHE A 294 -0.22 6.19 16.40
CA PHE A 294 1.17 6.58 16.26
C PHE A 294 1.64 7.18 17.59
N ILE A 295 2.45 6.45 18.34
CA ILE A 295 3.12 6.96 19.53
C ILE A 295 4.45 7.54 19.07
N LEU A 296 4.59 8.87 19.11
CA LEU A 296 5.72 9.60 18.56
C LEU A 296 6.41 10.42 19.65
N ASP A 297 7.74 10.38 19.64
CA ASP A 297 8.59 11.31 20.38
C ASP A 297 8.75 12.65 19.62
N HIS A 298 9.32 13.63 20.31
CA HIS A 298 9.57 14.98 19.79
C HIS A 298 10.41 15.03 18.49
N ASP A 299 11.41 14.17 18.34
CA ASP A 299 12.22 14.10 17.12
C ASP A 299 11.46 13.48 15.94
N ALA A 300 10.56 12.54 16.23
CA ALA A 300 9.81 11.81 15.21
C ALA A 300 8.71 12.68 14.61
N ILE A 301 8.04 13.52 15.42
CA ILE A 301 6.91 14.32 14.95
C ILE A 301 7.30 15.36 13.91
N SER A 302 8.52 15.92 13.98
CA SER A 302 8.95 16.96 13.04
C SER A 302 9.08 16.46 11.60
N ASN A 303 9.33 15.16 11.43
CA ASN A 303 9.49 14.51 10.13
C ASN A 303 8.29 13.60 9.81
N PHE A 304 7.28 13.54 10.68
CA PHE A 304 6.15 12.67 10.49
C PHE A 304 5.22 13.27 9.45
N VAL A 305 4.98 12.49 8.39
CA VAL A 305 3.92 12.76 7.44
C VAL A 305 2.88 11.65 7.58
N PRO A 306 1.61 11.99 7.86
CA PRO A 306 0.54 11.02 7.97
C PRO A 306 0.37 10.25 6.65
N PRO A 307 0.30 8.91 6.66
CA PRO A 307 0.07 8.16 5.44
C PRO A 307 -1.31 8.48 4.84
N SER A 308 -1.35 8.84 3.56
CA SER A 308 -2.57 9.25 2.85
C SER A 308 -3.63 8.15 2.74
N TYR A 309 -3.20 6.90 2.67
CA TYR A 309 -4.08 5.74 2.53
C TYR A 309 -4.88 5.41 3.81
N LEU A 310 -4.57 6.04 4.95
CA LEU A 310 -5.26 5.82 6.22
C LEU A 310 -6.41 6.81 6.41
N GLU A 311 -7.60 6.32 6.74
CA GLU A 311 -8.77 7.17 7.03
C GLU A 311 -8.74 7.75 8.46
N ARG A 312 -8.27 6.99 9.45
CA ARG A 312 -8.36 7.38 10.87
C ARG A 312 -7.01 7.23 11.54
N ILE A 313 -6.46 8.36 11.98
CA ILE A 313 -5.11 8.44 12.53
C ILE A 313 -5.19 9.04 13.93
N CYS A 314 -4.57 8.37 14.89
CA CYS A 314 -4.35 8.94 16.22
C CYS A 314 -2.86 9.15 16.44
N ILE A 315 -2.48 10.35 16.87
CA ILE A 315 -1.10 10.68 17.21
C ILE A 315 -1.04 10.89 18.72
N ILE A 316 -0.21 10.10 19.40
CA ILE A 316 0.08 10.24 20.83
C ILE A 316 1.46 10.86 20.96
N ILE A 317 1.53 12.03 21.58
CA ILE A 317 2.76 12.78 21.84
C ILE A 317 3.03 12.74 23.34
N ASN A 318 4.14 12.10 23.71
CA ASN A 318 4.61 12.09 25.09
C ASN A 318 5.52 13.28 25.36
N GLU A 319 5.40 13.86 26.56
CA GLU A 319 6.27 14.97 27.02
C GLU A 319 6.31 16.14 26.03
N ALA A 320 5.14 16.60 25.60
CA ALA A 320 5.03 17.69 24.62
C ALA A 320 5.56 19.03 25.15
N ASP A 321 5.92 19.14 26.44
CA ASP A 321 6.66 20.29 26.97
C ASP A 321 8.11 20.37 26.47
N ASN A 322 8.73 19.25 26.08
CA ASN A 322 10.06 19.25 25.47
C ASN A 322 10.03 19.87 24.06
N LEU A 323 8.92 19.72 23.32
CA LEU A 323 8.74 20.35 22.00
C LEU A 323 8.82 21.88 22.06
N ALA A 324 8.50 22.47 23.21
CA ALA A 324 8.48 23.92 23.38
C ALA A 324 9.81 24.50 23.89
N GLN A 325 10.64 23.72 24.58
CA GLN A 325 11.97 24.16 25.05
C GLN A 325 12.93 24.46 23.90
N ASP A 326 12.91 23.65 22.84
CA ASP A 326 13.73 23.84 21.62
C ASP A 326 13.48 25.18 20.91
N ARG A 327 12.36 25.86 21.23
CA ARG A 327 12.04 27.20 20.73
C ARG A 327 12.80 28.32 21.45
N SER A 328 13.22 28.09 22.69
CA SER A 328 13.80 29.12 23.57
C SER A 328 15.32 29.17 23.54
N SER A 329 15.97 28.07 23.13
CA SER A 329 17.41 28.01 22.89
C SER A 329 17.77 28.63 21.53
N GLU A 330 18.62 29.64 21.61
CA GLU A 330 19.14 30.52 20.56
C GLU A 330 19.46 29.83 19.21
N VAL A 331 19.17 30.54 18.10
CA VAL A 331 19.59 30.27 16.70
C VAL A 331 18.60 29.46 15.84
N ALA A 332 17.57 30.15 15.35
CA ALA A 332 17.08 30.26 13.96
C ALA A 332 17.56 29.28 12.85
N GLN A 333 17.68 27.97 13.10
CA GLN A 333 17.85 26.94 12.06
C GLN A 333 16.61 26.04 11.84
N TYR A 334 15.50 26.29 12.54
CA TYR A 334 14.36 25.35 12.63
C TYR A 334 12.96 25.94 12.37
N SER A 335 12.78 27.02 11.59
CA SER A 335 11.43 27.54 11.26
C SER A 335 10.51 26.46 10.65
N ASN A 336 11.07 25.58 9.82
CA ASN A 336 10.29 24.59 9.08
C ASN A 336 9.72 23.47 9.97
N LYS A 337 10.42 23.07 11.04
CA LYS A 337 9.96 21.98 11.93
C LYS A 337 8.73 22.40 12.74
N THR A 338 8.75 23.64 13.23
CA THR A 338 7.65 24.20 14.04
C THR A 338 6.43 24.48 13.17
N GLU A 339 6.63 25.00 11.96
CA GLU A 339 5.57 25.17 10.97
C GLU A 339 4.95 23.82 10.60
N HIS A 340 5.75 22.78 10.40
CA HIS A 340 5.26 21.42 10.15
C HIS A 340 4.37 20.92 11.28
N ILE A 341 4.81 21.03 12.54
CA ILE A 341 4.00 20.58 13.68
C ILE A 341 2.71 21.41 13.79
N LEU A 342 2.79 22.74 13.65
CA LEU A 342 1.61 23.60 13.72
C LEU A 342 0.62 23.32 12.59
N SER A 343 1.11 23.01 11.39
CA SER A 343 0.29 22.65 10.24
C SER A 343 -0.27 21.22 10.33
N LEU A 344 0.37 20.32 11.10
CA LEU A 344 -0.27 19.07 11.54
C LEU A 344 -1.45 19.39 12.50
N PHE A 345 -1.26 20.29 13.46
CA PHE A 345 -2.35 20.72 14.37
C PHE A 345 -3.45 21.53 13.69
N ASP A 346 -3.14 22.27 12.62
CA ASP A 346 -4.13 23.05 11.88
C ASP A 346 -4.83 22.22 10.79
N GLY A 347 -4.41 20.97 10.56
CA GLY A 347 -4.99 20.08 9.55
C GLY A 347 -4.54 20.38 8.10
N THR A 348 -3.71 21.41 7.88
CA THR A 348 -3.36 21.90 6.54
C THR A 348 -2.39 20.98 5.78
N LEU A 349 -1.45 20.33 6.48
CA LEU A 349 -0.57 19.32 5.85
C LEU A 349 -1.34 18.11 5.34
N TYR A 350 -2.44 17.77 6.01
CA TYR A 350 -3.26 16.63 5.62
C TYR A 350 -3.94 16.92 4.29
N GLN A 351 -4.54 18.10 4.16
CA GLN A 351 -5.26 18.46 2.94
C GLN A 351 -4.34 18.49 1.72
N SER A 352 -3.11 18.99 1.85
CA SER A 352 -2.14 18.96 0.75
C SER A 352 -1.69 17.54 0.37
N VAL A 353 -1.45 16.66 1.36
CA VAL A 353 -1.00 15.28 1.07
C VAL A 353 -2.13 14.43 0.46
N ILE A 354 -3.39 14.70 0.81
CA ILE A 354 -4.56 14.04 0.23
C ILE A 354 -4.71 14.40 -1.26
N GLU A 355 -4.54 15.68 -1.62
CA GLU A 355 -4.66 16.13 -3.02
C GLU A 355 -3.65 15.45 -3.94
N ASP A 356 -2.42 15.24 -3.47
CA ASP A 356 -1.33 14.64 -4.26
C ASP A 356 -1.41 13.11 -4.39
N SER A 357 -2.06 12.42 -3.44
CA SER A 357 -2.00 10.96 -3.32
C SER A 357 -3.14 10.19 -3.98
N GLY A 358 -4.09 10.89 -4.62
CA GLY A 358 -5.19 10.29 -5.38
C GLY A 358 -6.32 9.68 -4.54
N PHE A 359 -6.07 9.35 -3.27
CA PHE A 359 -7.07 8.85 -2.32
C PHE A 359 -8.09 9.95 -1.98
N GLN A 360 -9.37 9.75 -2.30
CA GLN A 360 -10.45 10.68 -1.93
C GLN A 360 -11.06 10.31 -0.57
N ILE A 361 -10.26 10.37 0.50
CA ILE A 361 -10.66 9.95 1.85
C ILE A 361 -10.79 11.15 2.78
N ASN A 362 -11.93 11.26 3.48
CA ASN A 362 -12.09 12.20 4.58
C ASN A 362 -11.35 11.68 5.82
N GLN A 363 -10.09 12.09 5.98
CA GLN A 363 -9.29 11.67 7.12
C GLN A 363 -9.82 12.25 8.44
N ARG A 364 -9.83 11.44 9.49
CA ARG A 364 -10.10 11.85 10.88
C ARG A 364 -8.82 11.77 11.70
N LEU A 365 -8.55 12.83 12.46
CA LEU A 365 -7.35 12.97 13.26
C LEU A 365 -7.69 13.13 14.74
N ALA A 366 -7.05 12.33 15.59
CA ALA A 366 -7.11 12.49 17.03
C ALA A 366 -5.69 12.67 17.59
N ILE A 367 -5.39 13.81 18.18
CA ILE A 367 -4.08 14.09 18.79
C ILE A 367 -4.23 14.01 20.31
N LEU A 368 -3.51 13.11 20.95
CA LEU A 368 -3.43 12.97 22.40
C LEU A 368 -2.05 13.43 22.86
N MET A 369 -2.00 14.42 23.74
CA MET A 369 -0.75 14.99 24.24
C MET A 369 -0.66 14.85 25.74
N THR A 370 0.55 14.56 26.23
CA THR A 370 0.85 14.58 27.66
C THR A 370 1.96 15.59 27.95
N CYS A 371 1.79 16.38 29.01
CA CYS A 371 2.78 17.34 29.49
C CYS A 371 2.95 17.25 31.00
N ASN A 372 4.14 17.60 31.48
CA ASN A 372 4.35 17.77 32.92
C ASN A 372 3.95 19.16 33.40
N THR A 373 4.32 20.21 32.64
CA THR A 373 3.96 21.60 32.94
C THR A 373 3.41 22.32 31.71
N THR A 374 2.33 23.08 31.89
CA THR A 374 1.70 23.87 30.82
C THR A 374 2.42 25.19 30.55
N GLU A 375 3.19 25.70 31.52
CA GLU A 375 3.91 26.98 31.40
C GLU A 375 4.97 26.98 30.30
N ARG A 376 5.53 25.81 29.99
CA ARG A 376 6.57 25.66 28.96
C ARG A 376 5.99 25.64 27.55
N LEU A 377 4.70 25.32 27.38
CA LEU A 377 4.06 25.22 26.08
C LEU A 377 3.83 26.59 25.44
N ASP A 378 3.92 26.64 24.11
CA ASP A 378 3.64 27.87 23.37
C ASP A 378 2.16 28.28 23.52
N LYS A 379 1.93 29.54 23.88
CA LYS A 379 0.58 30.15 23.88
C LYS A 379 -0.12 30.04 22.53
N ALA A 380 0.61 29.91 21.42
CA ALA A 380 0.02 29.67 20.10
C ALA A 380 -0.53 28.25 19.92
N MET A 381 0.01 27.24 20.62
CA MET A 381 -0.54 25.88 20.61
C MET A 381 -1.78 25.77 21.51
N LEU A 382 -1.81 26.49 22.63
CA LEU A 382 -2.94 26.51 23.56
C LEU A 382 -4.19 27.27 23.04
N ARG A 383 -4.18 27.77 21.79
CA ARG A 383 -5.31 28.49 21.21
C ARG A 383 -6.46 27.52 20.89
N LYS A 384 -7.69 27.98 21.14
CA LYS A 384 -8.91 27.26 20.73
C LYS A 384 -8.87 26.98 19.23
N GLY A 385 -9.13 25.73 18.83
CA GLY A 385 -9.00 25.22 17.47
C GLY A 385 -7.75 24.37 17.23
N ARG A 386 -6.75 24.44 18.12
CA ARG A 386 -5.57 23.55 18.12
C ARG A 386 -5.54 22.58 19.29
N ILE A 387 -6.15 22.97 20.41
CA ILE A 387 -6.44 22.13 21.57
C ILE A 387 -7.91 22.35 21.91
N ASP A 388 -8.67 21.27 21.89
CA ASP A 388 -10.12 21.29 22.12
C ASP A 388 -10.45 20.94 23.57
N LEU A 389 -9.73 19.95 24.12
CA LEU A 389 -9.93 19.44 25.47
C LEU A 389 -8.62 19.51 26.26
N MET A 390 -8.70 20.02 27.49
CA MET A 390 -7.58 20.08 28.41
C MET A 390 -8.01 19.60 29.79
N TYR A 391 -7.19 18.77 30.44
CA TYR A 391 -7.48 18.28 31.79
C TYR A 391 -6.21 18.09 32.62
N GLU A 392 -6.32 18.39 33.92
CA GLU A 392 -5.24 18.29 34.89
C GLU A 392 -5.34 17.01 35.72
N PHE A 393 -4.29 16.19 35.69
CA PHE A 393 -4.17 14.98 36.48
C PHE A 393 -3.55 15.33 37.83
N THR A 394 -4.38 15.38 38.86
CA THR A 394 -3.99 15.73 40.24
C THR A 394 -3.63 14.51 41.08
N HIS A 395 -4.11 13.32 40.72
CA HIS A 395 -3.91 12.09 41.48
C HIS A 395 -2.66 11.34 41.03
N LYS A 396 -1.78 10.99 41.98
CA LYS A 396 -0.63 10.11 41.72
C LYS A 396 -1.11 8.69 41.49
N TYR A 397 -0.75 8.15 40.34
CA TYR A 397 -1.10 6.82 39.89
C TYR A 397 0.21 6.04 39.97
N VAL A 398 0.50 5.54 41.18
CA VAL A 398 1.78 5.05 41.76
C VAL A 398 2.48 6.09 42.65
#